data_AF-A0A382CCH3-F1
#
_entry.id   AF-A0A382CCH3-F1
#
_cell.length_a   1.000
_cell.length_b   1.000
_cell.length_c   1.000
_cell.angle_alpha   90.00
_cell.angle_beta   90.00
_cell.angle_gamma   90.00
#
_symmetry.space_group_name_H-M   'P 1'
#
loop_
_entity.id
_entity.type
_entity.pdbx_description
1 polymer ?
#
loop_
_entity_poly.entity_id
_entity_poly.type
_entity_poly.pdbx_seq_one_letter_code
_entity_poly.pdbx_strand_id
1 'polypeptide(L)'
;MDDLQCQVCAGCNCPPLIEHEGWTYYQCINCKLVFLAPMLTRTQLADLYANPDSGGTRAYFRKETSKLRRARGRARYLARAIEGPPAGRTFLDVGCSGGFMTQAALEVGFIPTGIDPDIDAVAHARKYYPGPTYAVGGLTEFAAQ
;
A
#
# COMPACT_ATOMS: atom_id res chain seq x y z
N MET A 1 8.60 -27.91 -10.85
CA MET A 1 9.27 -27.03 -9.87
C MET A 1 9.30 -25.70 -10.57
N ASP A 2 8.30 -24.87 -10.31
CA ASP A 2 8.03 -23.68 -11.13
C ASP A 2 9.28 -22.82 -11.27
N ASP A 3 9.56 -22.37 -12.49
CA ASP A 3 10.75 -21.57 -12.82
C ASP A 3 10.78 -20.31 -11.95
N LEU A 4 11.61 -20.34 -10.90
CA LEU A 4 11.80 -19.23 -10.00
C LEU A 4 12.39 -18.04 -10.76
N GLN A 5 11.54 -17.08 -11.13
CA GLN A 5 11.91 -15.88 -11.85
C GLN A 5 11.72 -14.64 -10.98
N CYS A 6 12.63 -13.68 -11.12
CA CYS A 6 12.52 -12.40 -10.46
C CYS A 6 11.29 -11.62 -10.95
N GLN A 7 10.44 -11.17 -10.03
CA GLN A 7 9.20 -10.43 -10.33
C GLN A 7 9.42 -9.04 -10.94
N VAL A 8 10.66 -8.53 -10.94
CA VAL A 8 10.99 -7.20 -11.47
C VAL A 8 11.72 -7.28 -12.82
N CYS A 9 12.73 -8.13 -12.96
CA CYS A 9 13.54 -8.20 -14.18
C CYS A 9 13.47 -9.53 -14.93
N ALA A 10 12.62 -10.47 -14.50
CA ALA A 10 12.46 -11.82 -15.05
C ALA A 10 13.76 -12.67 -15.08
N GLY A 11 14.81 -12.24 -14.38
CA GLY A 11 16.05 -13.02 -14.25
C GLY A 11 15.81 -14.35 -13.53
N CYS A 12 16.40 -15.43 -14.05
CA CYS A 12 16.24 -16.79 -13.54
C CYS A 12 17.26 -17.19 -12.45
N ASN A 13 18.28 -16.37 -12.21
CA ASN A 13 19.27 -16.64 -11.16
C ASN A 13 18.92 -15.86 -9.89
N CYS A 14 18.17 -16.54 -9.02
CA CYS A 14 17.69 -16.04 -7.74
C CYS A 14 18.03 -17.05 -6.63
N PRO A 15 19.27 -17.12 -6.12
CA PRO A 15 19.63 -18.00 -5.02
C PRO A 15 18.85 -17.65 -3.73
N PRO A 16 18.64 -18.63 -2.83
CA PRO A 16 18.08 -18.36 -1.51
C PRO A 16 19.01 -17.41 -0.75
N LEU A 17 18.41 -16.44 -0.06
CA LEU A 17 19.10 -15.45 0.77
C LEU A 17 18.98 -15.80 2.25
N ILE A 18 17.76 -16.06 2.73
CA ILE A 18 17.48 -16.32 4.14
C ILE A 18 16.19 -17.12 4.29
N GLU A 19 16.15 -17.99 5.30
CA GLU A 19 14.93 -18.62 5.78
C GLU A 19 14.49 -17.97 7.10
N HIS A 20 13.20 -17.66 7.21
CA HIS A 20 12.62 -17.06 8.40
C HIS A 20 11.19 -17.55 8.61
N GLU A 21 10.90 -18.12 9.78
CA GLU A 21 9.56 -18.61 10.14
C GLU A 21 8.91 -19.53 9.09
N GLY A 22 9.71 -20.42 8.48
CA GLY A 22 9.23 -21.35 7.45
C GLY A 22 9.11 -20.76 6.05
N TRP A 23 9.56 -19.51 5.85
CA TRP A 23 9.55 -18.82 4.58
C TRP A 23 10.96 -18.64 4.02
N THR A 24 11.15 -18.97 2.74
CA THR A 24 12.42 -18.78 2.04
C THR A 24 12.38 -17.52 1.18
N TYR A 25 13.27 -16.58 1.49
CA TYR A 25 13.50 -15.39 0.69
C TYR A 25 14.65 -15.64 -0.29
N TYR A 26 14.50 -15.15 -1.51
CA TYR A 26 15.48 -15.27 -2.59
C TYR A 26 15.98 -13.88 -2.99
N GLN A 27 17.22 -13.81 -3.48
CA GLN A 27 17.78 -12.55 -3.99
C GLN A 27 18.18 -12.70 -5.46
N CYS A 28 17.59 -11.89 -6.34
CA CYS A 28 17.98 -11.86 -7.75
C CYS A 28 19.41 -11.32 -7.91
N ILE A 29 20.30 -12.04 -8.61
CA ILE A 29 21.67 -11.56 -8.81
C ILE A 29 21.75 -10.37 -9.77
N ASN A 30 20.76 -10.19 -10.65
CA ASN A 30 20.73 -9.13 -11.66
C ASN A 30 20.30 -7.79 -11.05
N CYS A 31 19.07 -7.72 -10.52
CA CYS A 31 18.48 -6.46 -10.01
C CYS A 31 18.50 -6.32 -8.49
N LYS A 32 19.02 -7.32 -7.76
CA LYS A 32 19.14 -7.36 -6.29
C LYS A 32 17.82 -7.35 -5.51
N LEU A 33 16.68 -7.52 -6.18
CA LEU A 33 15.38 -7.68 -5.52
C LEU A 33 15.45 -8.88 -4.57
N VAL A 34 15.03 -8.66 -3.32
CA VAL A 34 14.75 -9.71 -2.35
C VAL A 34 13.25 -9.97 -2.37
N PHE A 35 12.84 -11.21 -2.57
CA PHE A 35 11.44 -11.57 -2.69
C PHE A 35 11.16 -12.95 -2.09
N LEU A 36 9.90 -13.16 -1.70
CA LEU A 36 9.42 -14.42 -1.16
C LEU A 36 8.96 -15.33 -2.30
N ALA A 37 9.33 -16.62 -2.26
CA ALA A 37 8.78 -17.62 -3.17
C ALA A 37 8.53 -18.97 -2.45
N PRO A 38 7.37 -19.62 -2.64
CA PRO A 38 6.22 -19.13 -3.39
C PRO A 38 5.56 -17.92 -2.70
N MET A 39 4.93 -17.05 -3.49
CA MET A 39 4.13 -15.95 -2.93
C MET A 39 2.89 -16.53 -2.26
N LEU A 40 2.38 -15.86 -1.21
CA LEU A 40 1.15 -16.28 -0.55
C LEU A 40 0.01 -16.31 -1.58
N THR A 41 -0.81 -17.36 -1.50
CA THR A 41 -2.08 -17.41 -2.24
C THR A 41 -3.01 -16.29 -1.77
N ARG A 42 -4.00 -15.94 -2.61
CA ARG A 42 -5.02 -14.93 -2.25
C ARG A 42 -5.71 -15.26 -0.93
N THR A 43 -5.99 -16.53 -0.66
CA THR A 43 -6.61 -16.98 0.59
C THR A 43 -5.68 -16.77 1.80
N GLN A 44 -4.42 -17.22 1.70
CA GLN A 44 -3.44 -17.01 2.78
C GLN A 44 -3.18 -15.53 3.06
N LEU A 45 -3.19 -14.69 2.02
CA LEU A 45 -3.07 -13.25 2.16
C LEU A 45 -4.30 -12.65 2.86
N ALA A 46 -5.51 -13.09 2.49
CA ALA A 46 -6.74 -12.66 3.16
C ALA A 46 -6.76 -13.04 4.64
N ASP A 47 -6.32 -14.25 4.99
CA ASP A 47 -6.22 -14.72 6.38
C ASP A 47 -5.21 -13.86 7.20
N LEU A 48 -4.10 -13.45 6.58
CA LEU A 48 -3.13 -12.56 7.20
C LEU A 48 -3.73 -11.17 7.49
N TYR A 49 -4.50 -10.61 6.57
CA TYR A 49 -5.20 -9.34 6.78
C TYR A 49 -6.35 -9.44 7.79
N ALA A 50 -7.02 -10.59 7.88
CA ALA A 50 -8.06 -10.83 8.87
C ALA A 50 -7.53 -10.90 10.31
N ASN A 51 -6.22 -11.14 10.51
CA ASN A 51 -5.62 -11.20 11.83
C ASN A 51 -5.48 -9.79 12.46
N PRO A 52 -6.17 -9.48 13.58
CA PRO A 52 -6.18 -8.14 14.19
C PRO A 52 -4.81 -7.63 14.65
N ASP A 53 -3.84 -8.52 14.89
CA ASP A 53 -2.52 -8.17 15.42
C ASP A 53 -1.45 -8.00 14.34
N SER A 54 -1.64 -8.59 13.15
CA SER A 54 -0.68 -8.55 12.03
C SER A 54 -1.20 -7.84 10.76
N GLY A 55 -2.51 -7.67 10.61
CA GLY A 55 -3.09 -7.05 9.41
C GLY A 55 -4.46 -6.39 9.58
N GLY A 56 -5.14 -6.55 10.71
CA GLY A 56 -6.51 -6.05 10.89
C GLY A 56 -6.62 -4.61 11.41
N THR A 57 -7.86 -4.14 11.46
CA THR A 57 -8.38 -2.81 11.85
C THR A 57 -7.62 -2.16 13.02
N ARG A 58 -7.26 -2.93 14.07
CA ARG A 58 -6.55 -2.42 15.26
C ARG A 58 -5.10 -2.02 14.97
N ALA A 59 -4.39 -2.71 14.07
CA ALA A 59 -3.02 -2.39 13.68
C ALA A 59 -2.92 -1.14 12.79
N TYR A 60 -3.95 -0.89 11.97
CA TYR A 60 -4.01 0.28 11.10
C TYR A 60 -4.12 1.61 11.86
N PHE A 61 -4.77 1.63 13.01
CA PHE A 61 -4.94 2.87 13.79
C PHE A 61 -3.86 3.07 14.86
N ARG A 62 -2.96 2.12 15.05
CA ARG A 62 -1.78 2.33 15.91
C ARG A 62 -0.94 3.48 15.34
N LYS A 63 -0.57 4.40 16.22
CA LYS A 63 0.29 5.55 15.90
C LYS A 63 -0.29 6.45 14.80
N GLU A 64 -1.62 6.58 14.74
CA GLU A 64 -2.34 7.45 13.81
C GLU A 64 -1.71 8.85 13.69
N THR A 65 -1.47 9.53 14.82
CA THR A 65 -0.83 10.85 14.85
C THR A 65 0.54 10.87 14.12
N SER A 66 1.36 9.83 14.31
CA SER A 66 2.64 9.69 13.64
C SER A 66 2.52 9.30 12.17
N LYS A 67 1.50 8.54 11.79
CA LYS A 67 1.20 8.20 10.39
C LYS A 67 0.76 9.47 9.63
N LEU A 68 -0.17 10.22 10.18
CA LEU A 68 -0.66 11.47 9.61
C LEU A 68 0.45 12.53 9.52
N ARG A 69 1.29 12.68 10.57
CA ARG A 69 2.45 13.60 10.52
C ARG A 69 3.39 13.27 9.36
N ARG A 70 3.72 11.98 9.17
CA ARG A 70 4.59 11.53 8.07
C ARG A 70 3.92 11.73 6.70
N ALA A 71 2.62 11.43 6.60
CA ALA A 71 1.84 11.66 5.39
C ALA A 71 1.83 13.14 4.99
N ARG A 72 1.57 14.05 5.93
CA ARG A 72 1.65 15.51 5.71
C ARG A 72 3.04 15.96 5.24
N GLY A 73 4.10 15.39 5.79
CA GLY A 73 5.47 15.64 5.32
C GLY A 73 5.66 15.25 3.86
N ARG A 74 5.23 14.03 3.48
CA ARG A 74 5.29 13.56 2.09
C ARG A 74 4.41 14.37 1.15
N ALA A 75 3.19 14.72 1.56
CA ALA A 75 2.26 15.53 0.75
C ALA A 75 2.84 16.91 0.44
N ARG A 76 3.42 17.59 1.44
CA ARG A 76 4.12 18.87 1.22
C ARG A 76 5.33 18.74 0.30
N TYR A 77 6.09 17.65 0.41
CA TYR A 77 7.19 17.40 -0.51
C TYR A 77 6.68 17.23 -1.94
N LEU A 78 5.67 16.37 -2.15
CA LEU A 78 5.08 16.13 -3.46
C LEU A 78 4.50 17.41 -4.07
N ALA A 79 3.76 18.21 -3.30
CA ALA A 79 3.20 19.48 -3.74
C ALA A 79 4.27 20.50 -4.20
N ARG A 80 5.51 20.39 -3.70
CA ARG A 80 6.65 21.22 -4.12
C ARG A 80 7.45 20.62 -5.27
N ALA A 81 7.40 19.29 -5.44
CA ALA A 81 8.17 18.57 -6.44
C ALA A 81 7.47 18.52 -7.82
N ILE A 82 6.15 18.69 -7.85
CA ILE A 82 5.40 18.78 -9.09
C ILE A 82 5.53 20.18 -9.72
N GLU A 83 5.48 20.25 -11.04
CA GLU A 83 5.37 21.52 -11.75
C GLU A 83 3.98 22.12 -11.56
N GLY A 84 3.90 23.36 -11.07
CA GLY A 84 2.62 24.07 -10.85
C GLY A 84 1.91 23.71 -9.53
N PRO A 85 0.76 24.34 -9.24
CA PRO A 85 0.05 24.10 -8.00
C PRO A 85 -0.64 22.72 -7.97
N PRO A 86 -0.79 22.12 -6.77
CA PRO A 86 -1.54 20.86 -6.59
C PRO A 86 -3.05 21.01 -6.78
N ALA A 87 -3.57 22.25 -6.68
CA ALA A 87 -4.99 22.57 -6.83
C ALA A 87 -5.56 21.97 -8.14
N GLY A 88 -6.62 21.18 -8.02
CA GLY A 88 -7.30 20.56 -9.16
C GLY A 88 -6.65 19.29 -9.70
N ARG A 89 -5.50 18.86 -9.16
CA ARG A 89 -4.82 17.63 -9.61
C ARG A 89 -5.30 16.42 -8.84
N THR A 90 -5.54 15.33 -9.55
CA THR A 90 -5.94 14.05 -8.96
C THR A 90 -4.78 13.38 -8.22
N PHE A 91 -5.07 12.73 -7.10
CA PHE A 91 -4.11 11.94 -6.32
C PHE A 91 -4.71 10.57 -6.01
N LEU A 92 -4.04 9.47 -6.40
CA LEU A 92 -4.48 8.11 -6.07
C LEU A 92 -3.59 7.51 -4.99
N ASP A 93 -4.19 7.08 -3.88
CA ASP A 93 -3.52 6.37 -2.79
C ASP A 93 -3.93 4.88 -2.80
N VAL A 94 -3.02 4.01 -3.25
CA VAL A 94 -3.25 2.54 -3.31
C VAL A 94 -2.84 1.91 -1.99
N GLY A 95 -3.79 1.25 -1.31
CA GLY A 95 -3.61 0.81 0.07
C GLY A 95 -3.77 1.98 1.06
N CYS A 96 -4.85 2.75 0.91
CA CYS A 96 -5.04 4.00 1.64
C CYS A 96 -5.25 3.83 3.15
N SER A 97 -5.50 2.59 3.60
CA SER A 97 -5.77 2.26 5.00
C SER A 97 -6.84 3.21 5.58
N GLY A 98 -6.62 3.73 6.79
CA GLY A 98 -7.51 4.67 7.46
C GLY A 98 -7.55 6.08 6.88
N GLY A 99 -6.98 6.36 5.70
CA GLY A 99 -7.14 7.65 5.00
C GLY A 99 -6.08 8.74 5.32
N PHE A 100 -4.94 8.38 5.92
CA PHE A 100 -3.96 9.37 6.37
C PHE A 100 -3.29 10.13 5.21
N MET A 101 -2.97 9.46 4.11
CA MET A 101 -2.30 10.08 2.97
C MET A 101 -3.29 10.81 2.07
N THR A 102 -4.52 10.30 1.89
CA THR A 102 -5.61 11.02 1.22
C THR A 102 -5.96 12.32 1.95
N GLN A 103 -6.06 12.30 3.29
CA GLN A 103 -6.25 13.52 4.09
C GLN A 103 -5.11 14.50 3.88
N ALA A 104 -3.86 14.03 3.96
CA ALA A 104 -2.70 14.88 3.79
C ALA A 104 -2.60 15.48 2.38
N ALA A 105 -3.01 14.74 1.35
CA ALA A 105 -3.09 15.21 -0.03
C ALA A 105 -4.19 16.28 -0.21
N LEU A 106 -5.37 16.08 0.41
CA LEU A 106 -6.44 17.07 0.42
C LEU A 106 -5.97 18.40 1.05
N GLU A 107 -5.30 18.33 2.21
CA GLU A 107 -4.82 19.50 2.95
C GLU A 107 -3.83 20.37 2.13
N VAL A 108 -3.12 19.77 1.18
CA VAL A 108 -2.20 20.50 0.29
C VAL A 108 -2.82 20.85 -1.06
N GLY A 109 -4.10 20.53 -1.29
CA GLY A 109 -4.89 21.00 -2.44
C GLY A 109 -5.12 19.99 -3.57
N PHE A 110 -4.67 18.73 -3.44
CA PHE A 110 -5.02 17.70 -4.42
C PHE A 110 -6.51 17.32 -4.34
N ILE A 111 -6.98 16.58 -5.35
CA ILE A 111 -8.25 15.86 -5.38
C ILE A 111 -7.97 14.37 -5.14
N PRO A 112 -7.95 13.90 -3.88
CA PRO A 112 -7.55 12.53 -3.55
C PRO A 112 -8.67 11.50 -3.71
N THR A 113 -8.26 10.32 -4.19
CA THR A 113 -9.00 9.05 -4.13
C THR A 113 -8.14 8.01 -3.41
N GLY A 114 -8.71 7.31 -2.43
CA GLY A 114 -8.06 6.20 -1.74
C GLY A 114 -8.74 4.87 -2.05
N ILE A 115 -7.95 3.82 -2.27
CA ILE A 115 -8.45 2.45 -2.41
C ILE A 115 -7.78 1.52 -1.41
N ASP A 116 -8.56 0.64 -0.80
CA ASP A 116 -8.05 -0.39 0.11
C ASP A 116 -8.98 -1.63 0.07
N PRO A 117 -8.46 -2.87 0.06
CA PRO A 117 -9.29 -4.07 0.16
C PRO A 117 -9.97 -4.24 1.53
N ASP A 118 -9.46 -3.59 2.60
CA ASP A 118 -10.05 -3.66 3.94
C ASP A 118 -11.25 -2.71 4.07
N ILE A 119 -12.45 -3.28 4.18
CA ILE A 119 -13.71 -2.54 4.34
C ILE A 119 -13.75 -1.68 5.61
N ASP A 120 -13.16 -2.13 6.71
CA ASP A 120 -13.14 -1.41 7.97
C ASP A 120 -12.19 -0.20 7.90
N ALA A 121 -11.06 -0.37 7.21
CA ALA A 121 -10.12 0.72 6.96
C ALA A 121 -10.77 1.83 6.12
N VAL A 122 -11.48 1.46 5.06
CA VAL A 122 -12.24 2.41 4.21
C VAL A 122 -13.38 3.07 4.99
N ALA A 123 -14.12 2.32 5.82
CA ALA A 123 -15.16 2.87 6.67
C ALA A 123 -14.61 3.90 7.67
N HIS A 124 -13.46 3.63 8.27
CA HIS A 124 -12.75 4.57 9.13
C HIS A 124 -12.34 5.83 8.34
N ALA A 125 -11.70 5.67 7.18
CA ALA A 125 -11.26 6.78 6.34
C ALA A 125 -12.43 7.72 6.00
N ARG A 126 -13.57 7.17 5.59
CA ARG A 126 -14.80 7.94 5.33
C ARG A 126 -15.33 8.68 6.56
N LYS A 127 -15.28 8.06 7.74
CA LYS A 127 -15.80 8.62 8.98
C LYS A 127 -14.94 9.76 9.54
N TYR A 128 -13.62 9.59 9.54
CA TYR A 128 -12.70 10.49 10.25
C TYR A 128 -11.99 11.49 9.34
N TYR A 129 -11.90 11.20 8.05
CA TYR A 129 -11.24 12.04 7.04
C TYR A 129 -12.15 12.27 5.84
N PRO A 130 -13.28 12.99 6.03
CA PRO A 130 -14.21 13.30 4.95
C PRO A 130 -13.58 14.28 3.94
N GLY A 131 -14.04 14.22 2.69
CA GLY A 131 -13.55 15.07 1.59
C GLY A 131 -12.98 14.27 0.42
N PRO A 132 -12.02 13.35 0.64
CA PRO A 132 -11.55 12.44 -0.40
C PRO A 132 -12.63 11.45 -0.84
N THR A 133 -12.45 10.90 -2.05
CA THR A 133 -13.22 9.74 -2.51
C THR A 133 -12.56 8.45 -2.00
N TYR A 134 -13.36 7.45 -1.61
CA TYR A 134 -12.84 6.17 -1.14
C TYR A 134 -13.60 5.00 -1.77
N ALA A 135 -12.87 3.97 -2.22
CA ALA A 135 -13.43 2.74 -2.74
C ALA A 135 -12.83 1.51 -2.05
N VAL A 136 -13.66 0.48 -1.85
CA VAL A 136 -13.21 -0.82 -1.35
C VAL A 136 -12.77 -1.66 -2.55
N GLY A 137 -11.55 -2.18 -2.54
CA GLY A 137 -11.02 -3.01 -3.61
C GLY A 137 -9.51 -2.83 -3.81
N GLY A 138 -8.91 -3.77 -4.54
CA GLY A 138 -7.53 -3.68 -4.97
C GLY A 138 -7.38 -2.83 -6.23
N LEU A 139 -6.13 -2.63 -6.64
CA LEU A 139 -5.78 -1.83 -7.82
C LEU A 139 -6.41 -2.39 -9.10
N THR A 140 -6.45 -3.72 -9.26
CA THR A 140 -7.00 -4.36 -10.46
C THR A 140 -8.52 -4.20 -10.53
N GLU A 141 -9.23 -4.34 -9.41
CA GLU A 141 -10.67 -4.13 -9.36
C GLU A 141 -11.04 -2.66 -9.61
N PHE A 142 -10.24 -1.72 -9.12
CA PHE A 142 -10.44 -0.29 -9.35
C PHE A 142 -10.18 0.11 -10.80
N ALA A 143 -9.14 -0.44 -11.44
CA ALA A 143 -8.80 -0.13 -12.82
C ALA A 143 -9.80 -0.66 -13.87
N ALA A 144 -10.68 -1.59 -13.47
CA ALA A 144 -11.69 -2.18 -14.35
C ALA A 144 -13.04 -1.43 -14.35
N GLN A 145 -13.18 -0.36 -13.57
CA GLN A 145 -14.38 0.48 -13.44
C GLN A 145 -14.36 1.64 -14.43
#